data_AF-D4AXC0-F1
#
_entry.id   AF-D4AXC0-F1
#
_cell.length_a   1.000
_cell.length_b   1.000
_cell.length_c   1.000
_cell.angle_alpha   90.00
_cell.angle_beta   90.00
_cell.angle_gamma   90.00
#
_symmetry.space_group_name_H-M   'P 1'
#
loop_
_entity.id
_entity.type
_entity.pdbx_description
1 polymer ?
#
loop_
_entity_poly.entity_id
_entity_poly.type
_entity_poly.pdbx_seq_one_letter_code
_entity_poly.pdbx_strand_id
1 'polypeptide(L)'
;MPPFANSLLSILGTKVSEDLFTYTSGRYVFNESLRKKERYIRFDVDAFKKLAAGHINHGKVADITKLAEGGFNRVFLLTMEDGFQAIAKMPYQTALPKYYATASEAATMELLRTMNIPVPNVLGYSASSDNPAGVEYIIMERAQGTQVKEQWDSMTKRQRHKLASSFVEIEKTLFSLPFSSIGSVYFKSDIPAELQAPLHDVPPLSQSDGQNIPDKFCIGPIADYMFWYGDHVCAAFTECIKMATDSSTGNSSTAYLQSIADKEIEWTQQYGRTLELQFPHNGVLTGKQNPDIYVDLLRKYLALAPYLLPREGSELNTPTLRHPDLNPNNIFVDPETCEITCLIDWQHTTIEPRLLIAGYPRAFENPDTDEPLDLEEPTLPPEYDSLESDEKAEADELYRRMLMTHYYRIYTGVYNKPHLNALRDPLLNPRKHLVDRAGRQWSGNTITLKGALVRMVDYWDQLPETKGIECPVKFDIPDLDEFLKQEEMWLCFNAVVNHWRDELSISEDGWVSNENYEAAMKGVQRLKQDMLNKAEGDEEDIILINKGWPFDDHEEIS
;
A
#
# COMPACT_ATOMS: atom_id res chain seq x y z
N MET A 1 3.29 14.30 -70.46
CA MET A 1 2.45 15.38 -69.91
C MET A 1 1.73 14.82 -68.69
N PRO A 2 1.90 15.40 -67.48
CA PRO A 2 0.90 15.32 -66.41
C PRO A 2 -0.25 16.32 -66.73
N PRO A 3 -1.31 16.59 -65.92
CA PRO A 3 -1.56 16.27 -64.49
C PRO A 3 -3.06 15.96 -64.13
N PHE A 4 -3.35 15.97 -62.82
CA PHE A 4 -4.64 16.14 -62.10
C PHE A 4 -5.28 14.89 -61.46
N ALA A 5 -4.96 14.65 -60.18
CA ALA A 5 -5.87 14.97 -59.07
C ALA A 5 -5.25 14.53 -57.72
N ASN A 6 -4.50 15.44 -57.10
CA ASN A 6 -4.17 15.41 -55.67
C ASN A 6 -4.80 16.67 -55.07
N SER A 7 -5.86 16.51 -54.28
CA SER A 7 -6.39 17.54 -53.38
C SER A 7 -7.47 16.93 -52.49
N LEU A 8 -7.44 17.30 -51.20
CA LEU A 8 -8.37 16.99 -50.11
C LEU A 8 -8.15 15.68 -49.35
N LEU A 9 -7.19 15.70 -48.41
CA LEU A 9 -7.48 15.65 -46.96
C LEU A 9 -6.16 15.76 -46.17
N SER A 10 -5.62 16.97 -46.08
CA SER A 10 -4.74 17.36 -44.98
C SER A 10 -5.61 17.99 -43.89
N ILE A 11 -6.13 17.17 -42.98
CA ILE A 11 -6.52 17.64 -41.66
C ILE A 11 -5.41 17.19 -40.72
N LEU A 12 -4.61 18.17 -40.32
CA LEU A 12 -3.58 18.07 -39.29
C LEU A 12 -4.24 17.70 -37.96
N GLY A 13 -4.35 16.39 -37.69
CA GLY A 13 -4.33 15.89 -36.33
C GLY A 13 -2.88 15.63 -35.97
N THR A 14 -2.31 16.36 -35.02
CA THR A 14 -1.10 15.91 -34.32
C THR A 14 -1.37 14.49 -33.84
N LYS A 15 -0.67 13.50 -34.41
CA LYS A 15 -0.83 12.10 -34.02
C LYS A 15 -0.40 12.01 -32.56
N VAL A 16 -1.36 11.91 -31.65
CA VAL A 16 -1.11 11.70 -30.23
C VAL A 16 -0.25 10.46 -30.09
N SER A 17 0.86 10.53 -29.35
CA SER A 17 1.73 9.37 -29.16
C SER A 17 0.98 8.29 -28.38
N GLU A 18 1.07 7.04 -28.85
CA GLU A 18 0.51 5.88 -28.13
C GLU A 18 1.15 5.72 -26.74
N ASP A 19 2.36 6.27 -26.55
CA ASP A 19 3.12 6.25 -25.30
C ASP A 19 2.37 6.91 -24.12
N LEU A 20 1.41 7.80 -24.39
CA LEU A 20 0.56 8.39 -23.35
C LEU A 20 -0.39 7.36 -22.74
N PHE A 21 -0.76 6.33 -23.49
CA PHE A 21 -1.76 5.33 -23.12
C PHE A 21 -1.13 4.04 -22.60
N THR A 22 0.06 3.68 -23.07
CA THR A 22 0.75 2.43 -22.72
C THR A 22 1.73 2.59 -21.56
N TYR A 23 1.91 1.51 -20.80
CA TYR A 23 2.97 1.41 -19.79
C TYR A 23 4.36 1.29 -20.45
N THR A 24 5.31 2.14 -20.04
CA THR A 24 6.67 2.20 -20.61
C THR A 24 7.78 2.19 -19.57
N SER A 25 7.50 2.37 -18.27
CA SER A 25 8.54 2.46 -17.23
C SER A 25 9.31 1.17 -16.95
N GLY A 26 8.81 0.01 -17.37
CA GLY A 26 9.52 -1.26 -17.23
C GLY A 26 8.84 -2.43 -17.92
N ARG A 27 9.35 -3.62 -17.66
CA ARG A 27 8.92 -4.91 -18.21
C ARG A 27 8.60 -5.87 -17.07
N TYR A 28 7.94 -6.97 -17.38
CA TYR A 28 7.59 -8.01 -16.41
C TYR A 28 8.13 -9.35 -16.88
N VAL A 29 8.76 -10.12 -16.00
CA VAL A 29 9.36 -11.42 -16.34
C VAL A 29 8.32 -12.54 -16.48
N PHE A 30 7.15 -12.37 -15.85
CA PHE A 30 5.96 -13.22 -16.01
C PHE A 30 4.70 -12.34 -16.10
N ASN A 31 3.62 -12.90 -16.65
CA ASN A 31 2.31 -12.28 -16.87
C ASN A 31 2.38 -10.91 -17.57
N GLU A 32 3.40 -10.66 -18.40
CA GLU A 32 3.68 -9.33 -18.96
C GLU A 32 2.50 -8.73 -19.73
N SER A 33 1.87 -9.53 -20.60
CA SER A 33 0.74 -9.06 -21.40
C SER A 33 -0.44 -8.63 -20.53
N LEU A 34 -0.66 -9.34 -19.42
CA LEU A 34 -1.68 -9.01 -18.42
C LEU A 34 -1.32 -7.70 -17.69
N ARG A 35 -0.11 -7.61 -17.12
CA ARG A 35 0.36 -6.40 -16.39
C ARG A 35 0.32 -5.14 -17.24
N LYS A 36 0.65 -5.24 -18.54
CA LYS A 36 0.57 -4.13 -19.50
C LYS A 36 -0.86 -3.75 -19.84
N LYS A 37 -1.76 -4.73 -19.98
CA LYS A 37 -3.19 -4.47 -20.25
C LYS A 37 -3.85 -3.74 -19.08
N GLU A 38 -3.57 -4.18 -17.86
CA GLU A 38 -4.06 -3.54 -16.61
C GLU A 38 -3.66 -2.07 -16.50
N ARG A 39 -2.46 -1.73 -17.00
CA ARG A 39 -1.87 -0.39 -16.95
C ARG A 39 -2.12 0.43 -18.22
N TYR A 40 -2.95 -0.06 -19.14
CA TYR A 40 -3.37 0.70 -20.31
C TYR A 40 -4.52 1.64 -19.95
N ILE A 41 -4.35 2.94 -20.22
CA ILE A 41 -5.37 3.96 -19.97
C ILE A 41 -5.61 4.70 -21.28
N ARG A 42 -6.81 4.56 -21.86
CA ARG A 42 -7.22 5.33 -23.03
C ARG A 42 -8.15 6.46 -22.59
N PHE A 43 -7.86 7.67 -23.04
CA PHE A 43 -8.65 8.86 -22.73
C PHE A 43 -8.59 9.87 -23.89
N ASP A 44 -9.55 10.79 -23.95
CA ASP A 44 -9.53 11.89 -24.90
C ASP A 44 -8.61 13.00 -24.40
N VAL A 45 -7.44 13.12 -25.04
CA VAL A 45 -6.38 14.05 -24.63
C VAL A 45 -6.80 15.51 -24.80
N ASP A 46 -7.52 15.84 -25.87
CA ASP A 46 -7.94 17.22 -26.13
C ASP A 46 -9.07 17.65 -25.20
N ALA A 47 -10.01 16.74 -24.90
CA ALA A 47 -11.04 16.96 -23.89
C ALA A 47 -10.42 17.10 -22.49
N PHE A 48 -9.46 16.23 -22.15
CA PHE A 48 -8.73 16.32 -20.89
C PHE A 48 -7.98 17.66 -20.74
N LYS A 49 -7.25 18.10 -21.76
CA LYS A 49 -6.56 19.40 -21.75
C LYS A 49 -7.52 20.57 -21.49
N LYS A 50 -8.74 20.53 -22.04
CA LYS A 50 -9.77 21.56 -21.78
C LYS A 50 -10.28 21.53 -20.35
N LEU A 51 -10.57 20.34 -19.81
CA LEU A 51 -10.97 20.18 -18.42
C LEU A 51 -9.88 20.66 -17.47
N ALA A 52 -8.62 20.28 -17.73
CA ALA A 52 -7.47 20.69 -16.94
C ALA A 52 -7.24 22.20 -16.96
N ALA A 53 -7.34 22.83 -18.13
CA ALA A 53 -7.27 24.29 -18.23
C ALA A 53 -8.32 25.00 -17.37
N GLY A 54 -9.54 24.46 -17.30
CA GLY A 54 -10.62 24.98 -16.47
C GLY A 54 -10.33 24.91 -14.97
N HIS A 55 -9.69 23.84 -14.52
CA HIS A 55 -9.29 23.65 -13.11
C HIS A 55 -8.08 24.51 -12.71
N ILE A 56 -7.06 24.58 -13.59
CA ILE A 56 -5.80 25.26 -13.30
C ILE A 56 -5.95 26.79 -13.38
N ASN A 57 -6.77 27.30 -14.31
CA ASN A 57 -6.98 28.74 -14.51
C ASN A 57 -5.71 29.53 -14.92
N HIS A 58 -4.78 28.89 -15.66
CA HIS A 58 -3.56 29.48 -16.23
C HIS A 58 -3.56 29.46 -17.78
N GLY A 59 -4.71 29.74 -18.39
CA GLY A 59 -4.86 29.64 -19.85
C GLY A 59 -4.99 28.18 -20.32
N LYS A 60 -4.52 27.86 -21.54
CA LYS A 60 -4.64 26.49 -22.09
C LYS A 60 -3.44 25.63 -21.73
N VAL A 61 -3.65 24.31 -21.72
CA VAL A 61 -2.55 23.33 -21.62
C VAL A 61 -1.81 23.28 -22.95
N ALA A 62 -0.59 23.78 -22.98
CA ALA A 62 0.28 23.73 -24.16
C ALA A 62 0.79 22.32 -24.39
N ASP A 63 1.32 21.67 -23.35
CA ASP A 63 1.94 20.34 -23.43
C ASP A 63 1.46 19.38 -22.33
N ILE A 64 1.45 18.09 -22.67
CA ILE A 64 1.24 16.98 -21.74
C ILE A 64 2.34 15.95 -21.95
N THR A 65 3.14 15.72 -20.91
CA THR A 65 4.24 14.76 -20.94
C THR A 65 4.05 13.73 -19.84
N LYS A 66 4.25 12.46 -20.14
CA LYS A 66 4.22 11.40 -19.13
C LYS A 66 5.44 11.54 -18.22
N LEU A 67 5.21 11.75 -16.93
CA LEU A 67 6.25 12.03 -15.94
C LEU A 67 6.69 10.76 -15.20
N ALA A 68 5.72 9.96 -14.73
CA ALA A 68 5.98 8.75 -13.97
C ALA A 68 4.84 7.74 -14.11
N GLU A 69 5.14 6.47 -13.83
CA GLU A 69 4.18 5.38 -13.81
C GLU A 69 4.43 4.54 -12.55
N GLY A 70 3.52 4.64 -11.58
CA GLY A 70 3.59 3.88 -10.33
C GLY A 70 2.87 2.54 -10.41
N GLY A 71 2.56 1.95 -9.24
CA GLY A 71 1.76 0.71 -9.16
C GLY A 71 0.30 0.92 -9.54
N PHE A 72 -0.30 2.04 -9.13
CA PHE A 72 -1.74 2.32 -9.28
C PHE A 72 -2.06 3.45 -10.24
N ASN A 73 -1.10 4.32 -10.58
CA ASN A 73 -1.39 5.53 -11.35
C ASN A 73 -0.35 5.81 -12.42
N ARG A 74 -0.82 6.43 -13.50
CA ARG A 74 0.01 7.19 -14.44
C ARG A 74 0.00 8.67 -14.06
N VAL A 75 1.18 9.28 -14.08
CA VAL A 75 1.39 10.69 -13.70
C VAL A 75 1.87 11.46 -14.92
N PHE A 76 1.21 12.56 -15.23
CA PHE A 76 1.56 13.48 -16.30
C PHE A 76 1.98 14.84 -15.75
N LEU A 77 2.95 15.45 -16.40
CA LEU A 77 3.28 16.86 -16.26
C LEU A 77 2.48 17.64 -17.31
N LEU A 78 1.67 18.59 -16.84
CA LEU A 78 0.96 19.56 -17.67
C LEU A 78 1.73 20.86 -17.69
N THR A 79 2.06 21.36 -18.87
CA THR A 79 2.67 22.69 -19.03
C THR A 79 1.67 23.62 -19.71
N MET A 80 1.34 24.71 -19.03
CA MET A 80 0.41 25.74 -19.49
C MET A 80 1.09 26.70 -20.48
N GLU A 81 0.31 27.48 -21.24
CA GLU A 81 0.83 28.45 -22.21
C GLU A 81 1.72 29.55 -21.58
N ASP A 82 1.52 29.86 -20.29
CA ASP A 82 2.34 30.80 -19.53
C ASP A 82 3.56 30.16 -18.86
N GLY A 83 3.76 28.85 -19.04
CA GLY A 83 4.84 28.07 -18.43
C GLY A 83 4.51 27.52 -17.04
N PHE A 84 3.34 27.79 -16.47
CA PHE A 84 2.91 27.16 -15.22
C PHE A 84 2.85 25.63 -15.39
N GLN A 85 3.26 24.90 -14.34
CA GLN A 85 3.31 23.44 -14.36
C GLN A 85 2.39 22.84 -13.30
N ALA A 86 1.58 21.86 -13.71
CA ALA A 86 0.71 21.09 -12.83
C ALA A 86 0.95 19.59 -13.05
N ILE A 87 0.57 18.79 -12.06
CA ILE A 87 0.59 17.33 -12.13
C ILE A 87 -0.83 16.84 -12.36
N ALA A 88 -0.99 15.91 -13.29
CA ALA A 88 -2.21 15.14 -13.47
C ALA A 88 -1.95 13.67 -13.14
N LYS A 89 -2.67 13.13 -12.17
CA LYS A 89 -2.64 11.73 -11.80
C LYS A 89 -3.88 11.03 -12.34
N MET A 90 -3.68 9.92 -13.05
CA MET A 90 -4.75 9.09 -13.61
C MET A 90 -4.61 7.65 -13.10
N PRO A 91 -5.61 7.12 -12.39
CA PRO A 91 -5.57 5.74 -11.91
C PRO A 91 -5.65 4.72 -13.04
N TYR A 92 -4.95 3.59 -12.88
CA TYR A 92 -5.11 2.41 -13.73
C TYR A 92 -6.45 1.73 -13.46
N GLN A 93 -6.83 0.79 -14.35
CA GLN A 93 -8.07 0.03 -14.17
C GLN A 93 -8.06 -0.84 -12.91
N THR A 94 -6.86 -1.20 -12.43
CA THR A 94 -6.62 -1.98 -11.22
C THR A 94 -6.60 -1.14 -9.94
N ALA A 95 -6.62 0.19 -10.02
CA ALA A 95 -6.70 1.06 -8.85
C ALA A 95 -8.15 1.07 -8.34
N LEU A 96 -8.47 0.08 -7.53
CA LEU A 96 -9.76 -0.07 -6.86
C LEU A 96 -9.73 0.55 -5.46
N PRO A 97 -10.84 1.06 -4.95
CA PRO A 97 -12.12 1.24 -5.63
C PRO A 97 -12.12 2.37 -6.66
N LYS A 98 -12.74 2.11 -7.82
CA LYS A 98 -13.14 3.17 -8.75
C LYS A 98 -14.00 4.20 -8.03
N TYR A 99 -13.91 5.46 -8.45
CA TYR A 99 -14.56 6.59 -7.79
C TYR A 99 -14.06 6.89 -6.37
N TYR A 100 -14.19 5.94 -5.42
CA TYR A 100 -13.89 6.17 -4.01
C TYR A 100 -12.41 6.42 -3.74
N ALA A 101 -11.47 5.76 -4.44
CA ALA A 101 -10.05 6.01 -4.26
C ALA A 101 -9.68 7.45 -4.67
N THR A 102 -10.15 7.88 -5.84
CA THR A 102 -9.91 9.23 -6.38
C THR A 102 -10.57 10.31 -5.53
N ALA A 103 -11.85 10.13 -5.16
CA ALA A 103 -12.59 11.08 -4.35
C ALA A 103 -12.00 11.21 -2.94
N SER A 104 -11.63 10.08 -2.32
CA SER A 104 -11.07 10.10 -0.96
C SER A 104 -9.70 10.75 -0.92
N GLU A 105 -8.85 10.48 -1.90
CA GLU A 105 -7.52 11.08 -1.95
C GLU A 105 -7.61 12.62 -2.09
N ALA A 106 -8.46 13.11 -2.98
CA ALA A 106 -8.66 14.55 -3.16
C ALA A 106 -9.15 15.22 -1.86
N ALA A 107 -10.12 14.62 -1.18
CA ALA A 107 -10.65 15.12 0.08
C ALA A 107 -9.63 15.05 1.22
N THR A 108 -8.83 13.97 1.29
CA THR A 108 -7.78 13.79 2.29
C THR A 108 -6.73 14.88 2.15
N MET A 109 -6.19 15.12 0.95
CA MET A 109 -5.20 16.18 0.74
C MET A 109 -5.75 17.56 1.11
N GLU A 110 -7.00 17.87 0.73
CA GLU A 110 -7.63 19.14 1.09
C GLU A 110 -7.83 19.27 2.62
N LEU A 111 -8.21 18.20 3.33
CA LEU A 111 -8.29 18.19 4.79
C LEU A 111 -6.92 18.46 5.42
N LEU A 112 -5.88 17.75 4.97
CA LEU A 112 -4.52 17.89 5.48
C LEU A 112 -3.97 19.32 5.30
N ARG A 113 -4.28 19.97 4.17
CA ARG A 113 -3.92 21.38 3.95
C ARG A 113 -4.54 22.32 4.97
N THR A 114 -5.79 22.08 5.40
CA THR A 114 -6.42 22.90 6.45
C THR A 114 -5.70 22.83 7.80
N MET A 115 -4.86 21.80 7.99
CA MET A 115 -4.04 21.55 9.17
C MET A 115 -2.59 21.99 9.00
N ASN A 116 -2.25 22.67 7.89
CA ASN A 116 -0.89 23.04 7.51
C ASN A 116 0.05 21.85 7.30
N ILE A 117 -0.49 20.66 7.00
CA ILE A 117 0.34 19.52 6.60
C ILE A 117 0.76 19.74 5.13
N PRO A 118 2.06 19.65 4.81
CA PRO A 118 2.56 19.96 3.47
C PRO A 118 2.18 18.86 2.48
N VAL A 119 1.12 19.09 1.71
CA VAL A 119 0.67 18.21 0.61
C VAL A 119 0.36 19.06 -0.63
N PRO A 120 0.38 18.47 -1.85
CA PRO A 120 0.04 19.19 -3.07
C PRO A 120 -1.35 19.82 -2.97
N ASN A 121 -1.49 21.04 -3.49
CA ASN A 121 -2.81 21.66 -3.63
C ASN A 121 -3.60 20.96 -4.73
N VAL A 122 -4.80 20.48 -4.43
CA VAL A 122 -5.70 19.91 -5.43
C VAL A 122 -6.36 21.05 -6.19
N LEU A 123 -6.04 21.16 -7.48
CA LEU A 123 -6.59 22.19 -8.37
C LEU A 123 -7.96 21.77 -8.93
N GLY A 124 -8.18 20.46 -9.07
CA GLY A 124 -9.45 19.87 -9.45
C GLY A 124 -9.33 18.37 -9.69
N TYR A 125 -10.44 17.64 -9.66
CA TYR A 125 -10.45 16.19 -9.89
C TYR A 125 -11.78 15.77 -10.55
N SER A 126 -11.78 14.56 -11.10
CA SER A 126 -13.00 13.86 -11.50
C SER A 126 -12.88 12.42 -11.03
N ALA A 127 -13.69 12.03 -10.04
CA ALA A 127 -13.76 10.67 -9.54
C ALA A 127 -14.58 9.74 -10.46
N SER A 128 -15.38 10.29 -11.38
CA SER A 128 -16.09 9.49 -12.38
C SER A 128 -15.37 9.55 -13.73
N SER A 129 -15.39 8.43 -14.45
CA SER A 129 -15.01 8.39 -15.88
C SER A 129 -16.11 8.93 -16.80
N ASP A 130 -17.32 9.21 -16.28
CA ASP A 130 -18.39 9.92 -16.97
C ASP A 130 -18.09 11.43 -17.04
N ASN A 131 -17.03 11.75 -17.77
CA ASN A 131 -16.62 13.10 -18.08
C ASN A 131 -16.06 13.12 -19.52
N PRO A 132 -15.93 14.30 -20.16
CA PRO A 132 -15.47 14.39 -21.54
C PRO A 132 -14.13 13.70 -21.87
N ALA A 133 -13.23 13.52 -20.89
CA ALA A 133 -11.97 12.81 -21.10
C ALA A 133 -12.13 11.27 -21.07
N GLY A 134 -13.20 10.76 -20.46
CA GLY A 134 -13.45 9.32 -20.32
C GLY A 134 -12.60 8.61 -19.27
N VAL A 135 -11.98 9.35 -18.34
CA VAL A 135 -11.07 8.80 -17.31
C VAL A 135 -11.18 9.58 -16.01
N GLU A 136 -10.94 8.89 -14.88
CA GLU A 136 -10.75 9.54 -13.59
C GLU A 136 -9.43 10.30 -13.55
N TYR A 137 -9.35 11.39 -12.78
CA TYR A 137 -8.09 12.12 -12.61
C TYR A 137 -8.09 13.00 -11.37
N ILE A 138 -6.89 13.31 -10.87
CA ILE A 138 -6.62 14.40 -9.93
C ILE A 138 -5.60 15.33 -10.58
N ILE A 139 -5.89 16.63 -10.62
CA ILE A 139 -4.98 17.68 -11.03
C ILE A 139 -4.55 18.45 -9.80
N MET A 140 -3.24 18.57 -9.60
CA MET A 140 -2.67 19.17 -8.41
C MET A 140 -1.40 19.95 -8.74
N GLU A 141 -0.97 20.78 -7.80
CA GLU A 141 0.33 21.46 -7.87
C GLU A 141 1.48 20.46 -7.93
N ARG A 142 2.56 20.85 -8.60
CA ARG A 142 3.81 20.10 -8.57
C ARG A 142 4.44 20.23 -7.18
N ALA A 143 4.78 19.09 -6.57
CA ALA A 143 5.48 19.03 -5.29
C ALA A 143 6.78 19.85 -5.36
N GLN A 144 7.00 20.66 -4.32
CA GLN A 144 8.17 21.52 -4.19
C GLN A 144 9.27 20.79 -3.40
N GLY A 145 10.54 21.07 -3.71
CA GLY A 145 11.69 20.45 -3.07
C GLY A 145 12.28 19.29 -3.89
N THR A 146 13.12 18.49 -3.23
CA THR A 146 13.80 17.31 -3.81
C THR A 146 13.34 16.05 -3.09
N GLN A 147 13.23 14.92 -3.78
CA GLN A 147 12.84 13.66 -3.14
C GLN A 147 13.92 13.19 -2.17
N VAL A 148 13.53 12.65 -1.01
CA VAL A 148 14.47 12.08 -0.02
C VAL A 148 15.35 11.01 -0.65
N LYS A 149 14.79 10.18 -1.54
CA LYS A 149 15.57 9.18 -2.30
C LYS A 149 16.78 9.76 -3.02
N GLU A 150 16.65 10.93 -3.63
CA GLU A 150 17.74 11.55 -4.42
C GLU A 150 18.84 12.12 -3.53
N GLN A 151 18.52 12.47 -2.29
CA GLN A 151 19.47 13.07 -1.34
C GLN A 151 20.02 12.07 -0.33
N TRP A 152 19.43 10.87 -0.24
CA TRP A 152 19.62 9.90 0.83
C TRP A 152 21.08 9.66 1.21
N ASP A 153 21.96 9.45 0.22
CA ASP A 153 23.38 9.14 0.46
C ASP A 153 24.18 10.35 0.93
N SER A 154 23.76 11.55 0.55
CA SER A 154 24.46 12.80 0.81
C SER A 154 24.00 13.53 2.08
N MET A 155 22.89 13.10 2.69
CA MET A 155 22.35 13.75 3.88
C MET A 155 23.31 13.67 5.06
N THR A 156 23.64 14.85 5.61
CA THR A 156 24.39 14.98 6.86
C THR A 156 23.57 14.50 8.06
N LYS A 157 24.25 14.20 9.17
CA LYS A 157 23.61 13.85 10.45
C LYS A 157 22.56 14.89 10.89
N ARG A 158 22.87 16.18 10.74
CA ARG A 158 21.95 17.29 11.08
C ARG A 158 20.70 17.31 10.19
N GLN A 159 20.85 17.06 8.90
CA GLN A 159 19.74 16.97 7.95
C GLN A 159 18.85 15.76 8.25
N ARG A 160 19.44 14.60 8.59
CA ARG A 160 18.67 13.41 9.01
C ARG A 160 17.85 13.67 10.27
N HIS A 161 18.43 14.37 11.26
CA HIS A 161 17.68 14.82 12.43
C HIS A 161 16.47 15.69 12.05
N LYS A 162 16.67 16.68 11.16
CA LYS A 162 15.60 17.58 10.73
C LYS A 162 14.51 16.85 9.95
N LEU A 163 14.86 15.90 9.08
CA LEU A 163 13.90 15.05 8.38
C LEU A 163 13.05 14.25 9.39
N ALA A 164 13.70 13.52 10.31
CA ALA A 164 13.00 12.70 11.30
C ALA A 164 12.10 13.53 12.22
N SER A 165 12.57 14.68 12.71
CA SER A 165 11.75 15.55 13.56
C SER A 165 10.56 16.12 12.82
N SER A 166 10.76 16.60 11.58
CA SER A 166 9.69 17.17 10.76
C SER A 166 8.60 16.15 10.47
N PHE A 167 8.99 14.90 10.21
CA PHE A 167 8.02 13.82 10.00
C PHE A 167 7.21 13.50 11.26
N VAL A 168 7.87 13.34 12.40
CA VAL A 168 7.16 13.02 13.65
C VAL A 168 6.23 14.15 14.10
N GLU A 169 6.57 15.41 13.82
CA GLU A 169 5.67 16.55 14.08
C GLU A 169 4.38 16.47 13.24
N ILE A 170 4.49 16.03 11.98
CA ILE A 170 3.33 15.74 11.12
C ILE A 170 2.51 14.58 11.71
N GLU A 171 3.14 13.44 12.04
CA GLU A 171 2.43 12.30 12.63
C GLU A 171 1.76 12.65 13.96
N LYS A 172 2.41 13.44 14.81
CA LYS A 172 1.80 13.95 16.05
C LYS A 172 0.49 14.69 15.75
N THR A 173 0.48 15.53 14.73
CA THR A 173 -0.70 16.30 14.31
C THR A 173 -1.80 15.37 13.81
N LEU A 174 -1.44 14.36 12.99
CA LEU A 174 -2.38 13.36 12.49
C LEU A 174 -3.00 12.51 13.61
N PHE A 175 -2.18 12.09 14.58
CA PHE A 175 -2.59 11.22 15.68
C PHE A 175 -3.43 11.93 16.73
N SER A 176 -3.42 13.28 16.77
CA SER A 176 -4.27 14.07 17.67
C SER A 176 -5.64 14.40 17.10
N LEU A 177 -5.94 14.02 15.86
CA LEU A 177 -7.24 14.29 15.24
C LEU A 177 -8.35 13.42 15.88
N PRO A 178 -9.46 14.01 16.34
CA PRO A 178 -10.53 13.27 17.00
C PRO A 178 -11.53 12.74 15.97
N PHE A 179 -11.12 11.79 15.13
CA PHE A 179 -12.02 11.17 14.15
C PHE A 179 -13.15 10.39 14.83
N SER A 180 -14.37 10.50 14.30
CA SER A 180 -15.56 9.87 14.92
C SER A 180 -15.71 8.38 14.62
N SER A 181 -15.13 7.91 13.51
CA SER A 181 -15.35 6.55 13.01
C SER A 181 -14.17 6.04 12.19
N ILE A 182 -14.22 4.75 11.85
CA ILE A 182 -13.30 4.08 10.95
C ILE A 182 -13.83 4.26 9.52
N GLY A 183 -12.94 4.41 8.54
CA GLY A 183 -13.33 4.68 7.16
C GLY A 183 -12.29 5.49 6.40
N SER A 184 -12.72 6.19 5.35
CA SER A 184 -11.87 7.13 4.62
C SER A 184 -12.51 8.52 4.56
N VAL A 185 -11.68 9.57 4.39
CA VAL A 185 -12.14 10.96 4.34
C VAL A 185 -12.70 11.27 2.95
N TYR A 186 -13.84 11.96 2.89
CA TYR A 186 -14.47 12.43 1.64
C TYR A 186 -15.01 13.85 1.76
N PHE A 187 -15.27 14.49 0.62
CA PHE A 187 -16.21 15.60 0.57
C PHE A 187 -17.64 15.06 0.70
N LYS A 188 -18.48 15.76 1.47
CA LYS A 188 -19.91 15.41 1.62
C LYS A 188 -20.66 15.40 0.29
N SER A 189 -20.19 16.11 -0.73
CA SER A 189 -20.77 16.10 -2.07
C SER A 189 -20.58 14.78 -2.81
N ASP A 190 -19.56 14.01 -2.45
CA ASP A 190 -19.14 12.82 -3.19
C ASP A 190 -19.76 11.55 -2.63
N ILE A 191 -20.32 11.62 -1.42
CA ILE A 191 -20.86 10.48 -0.68
C ILE A 191 -22.36 10.70 -0.45
N PRO A 192 -23.22 9.71 -0.74
CA PRO A 192 -24.64 9.76 -0.35
C PRO A 192 -24.82 9.95 1.16
N ALA A 193 -25.81 10.73 1.59
CA ALA A 193 -25.99 11.11 2.99
C ALA A 193 -26.09 9.91 3.96
N GLU A 194 -26.65 8.80 3.49
CA GLU A 194 -26.79 7.54 4.23
C GLU A 194 -25.47 6.80 4.49
N LEU A 195 -24.38 7.18 3.83
CA LEU A 195 -23.04 6.64 4.01
C LEU A 195 -22.09 7.64 4.69
N GLN A 196 -22.59 8.80 5.13
CA GLN A 196 -21.79 9.84 5.76
C GLN A 196 -21.80 9.69 7.28
N ALA A 197 -20.62 9.40 7.85
CA ALA A 197 -20.35 9.63 9.26
C ALA A 197 -19.74 11.03 9.48
N PRO A 198 -19.98 11.66 10.64
CA PRO A 198 -19.34 12.93 10.99
C PRO A 198 -17.82 12.82 10.94
N LEU A 199 -17.10 13.91 10.63
CA LEU A 199 -15.63 13.87 10.71
C LEU A 199 -15.16 13.72 12.17
N HIS A 200 -15.87 14.35 13.12
CA HIS A 200 -15.50 14.39 14.55
C HIS A 200 -16.70 14.11 15.46
N ASP A 201 -16.45 13.48 16.62
CA ASP A 201 -17.48 13.13 17.61
C ASP A 201 -18.13 14.33 18.31
N VAL A 202 -17.39 15.44 18.42
CA VAL A 202 -17.85 16.66 19.09
C VAL A 202 -17.85 17.78 18.06
N PRO A 203 -18.98 18.50 17.84
CA PRO A 203 -18.96 19.73 17.06
C PRO A 203 -17.96 20.67 17.71
N PRO A 204 -17.07 21.35 16.97
CA PRO A 204 -15.90 22.04 17.53
C PRO A 204 -16.34 23.12 18.53
N LEU A 205 -16.49 22.72 19.79
CA LEU A 205 -16.65 23.61 20.93
C LEU A 205 -15.27 24.17 21.19
N SER A 206 -14.96 25.28 20.51
CA SER A 206 -13.82 26.14 20.80
C SER A 206 -12.53 25.36 21.05
N GLN A 207 -11.95 24.77 19.99
CA GLN A 207 -10.53 24.46 20.04
C GLN A 207 -9.81 25.80 20.25
N SER A 208 -9.11 25.91 21.37
CA SER A 208 -8.31 27.08 21.75
C SER A 208 -7.16 27.38 20.78
N ASP A 209 -6.95 26.51 19.78
CA ASP A 209 -5.91 26.61 18.75
C ASP A 209 -6.49 26.66 17.32
N GLY A 210 -7.48 27.51 17.07
CA GLY A 210 -7.65 28.23 15.79
C GLY A 210 -7.87 27.49 14.45
N GLN A 211 -7.85 26.16 14.38
CA GLN A 211 -8.08 25.43 13.13
C GLN A 211 -9.56 25.08 12.97
N ASN A 212 -10.30 25.98 12.34
CA ASN A 212 -11.71 25.77 12.01
C ASN A 212 -11.80 24.87 10.75
N ILE A 213 -11.84 23.55 10.93
CA ILE A 213 -12.00 22.61 9.83
C ILE A 213 -13.37 22.86 9.17
N PRO A 214 -13.44 23.15 7.85
CA PRO A 214 -14.70 23.42 7.19
C PRO A 214 -15.67 22.23 7.28
N ASP A 215 -16.96 22.50 7.49
CA ASP A 215 -18.03 21.48 7.55
C ASP A 215 -18.39 20.88 6.17
N LYS A 216 -17.38 20.60 5.35
CA LYS A 216 -17.49 20.03 4.01
C LYS A 216 -17.05 18.57 3.93
N PHE A 217 -16.44 18.04 4.98
CA PHE A 217 -15.89 16.70 5.03
C PHE A 217 -16.78 15.73 5.81
N CYS A 218 -16.71 14.46 5.46
CA CYS A 218 -17.30 13.34 6.20
C CYS A 218 -16.36 12.15 6.18
N ILE A 219 -16.61 11.19 7.08
CA ILE A 219 -16.03 9.85 6.97
C ILE A 219 -17.02 9.00 6.18
N GLY A 220 -16.52 8.27 5.20
CA GLY A 220 -17.31 7.41 4.33
C GLY A 220 -16.71 6.01 4.21
N PRO A 221 -17.08 5.27 3.15
CA PRO A 221 -16.55 3.93 2.87
C PRO A 221 -15.02 3.85 2.90
N ILE A 222 -14.47 2.71 3.27
CA ILE A 222 -13.02 2.50 3.25
C ILE A 222 -12.53 2.52 1.79
N ALA A 223 -11.56 3.38 1.48
CA ALA A 223 -10.97 3.52 0.15
C ALA A 223 -9.75 2.61 -0.10
N ASP A 224 -9.38 1.77 0.87
CA ASP A 224 -8.26 0.83 0.74
C ASP A 224 -8.60 -0.26 -0.27
N TYR A 225 -7.76 -0.43 -1.29
CA TYR A 225 -7.88 -1.46 -2.32
C TYR A 225 -8.09 -2.90 -1.78
N MET A 226 -7.60 -3.22 -0.57
CA MET A 226 -7.83 -4.52 0.10
C MET A 226 -9.30 -4.84 0.36
N PHE A 227 -10.14 -3.81 0.36
CA PHE A 227 -11.58 -3.94 0.55
C PHE A 227 -12.33 -4.15 -0.78
N TRP A 228 -11.67 -4.04 -1.95
CA TRP A 228 -12.36 -3.91 -3.23
C TRP A 228 -11.83 -4.82 -4.35
N TYR A 229 -11.11 -5.90 -4.04
CA TYR A 229 -10.68 -6.84 -5.09
C TYR A 229 -11.84 -7.67 -5.64
N GLY A 230 -11.73 -8.02 -6.92
CA GLY A 230 -12.78 -8.69 -7.69
C GLY A 230 -13.73 -7.71 -8.38
N ASP A 231 -14.24 -8.10 -9.54
CA ASP A 231 -15.15 -7.28 -10.35
C ASP A 231 -16.52 -6.98 -9.68
N HIS A 232 -16.75 -7.51 -8.47
CA HIS A 232 -18.06 -7.53 -7.82
C HIS A 232 -17.95 -7.10 -6.35
N VAL A 233 -18.47 -5.91 -6.07
CA VAL A 233 -18.70 -5.43 -4.70
C VAL A 233 -19.82 -6.27 -4.09
N CYS A 234 -19.52 -7.12 -3.10
CA CYS A 234 -20.51 -8.00 -2.50
C CYS A 234 -21.51 -7.24 -1.60
N ALA A 235 -22.66 -7.85 -1.32
CA ALA A 235 -23.71 -7.18 -0.58
C ALA A 235 -23.31 -6.96 0.90
N ALA A 236 -22.63 -7.94 1.51
CA ALA A 236 -22.12 -7.76 2.88
C ALA A 236 -21.01 -6.72 2.92
N PHE A 237 -20.24 -6.51 1.84
CA PHE A 237 -19.29 -5.40 1.79
C PHE A 237 -19.96 -4.03 1.96
N THR A 238 -21.11 -3.82 1.33
CA THR A 238 -21.88 -2.57 1.48
C THR A 238 -22.45 -2.44 2.90
N GLU A 239 -22.81 -3.54 3.55
CA GLU A 239 -23.24 -3.54 4.96
C GLU A 239 -22.07 -3.34 5.93
N CYS A 240 -20.91 -3.93 5.67
CA CYS A 240 -19.65 -3.75 6.40
C CYS A 240 -19.21 -2.29 6.41
N ILE A 241 -19.30 -1.61 5.26
CA ILE A 241 -19.07 -0.17 5.14
C ILE A 241 -20.01 0.62 6.06
N LYS A 242 -21.29 0.25 6.12
CA LYS A 242 -22.29 0.92 6.98
C LYS A 242 -21.99 0.66 8.47
N MET A 243 -21.59 -0.55 8.83
CA MET A 243 -21.26 -0.90 10.21
C MET A 243 -19.99 -0.21 10.72
N ALA A 244 -18.97 -0.06 9.88
CA ALA A 244 -17.73 0.66 10.24
C ALA A 244 -17.95 2.18 10.40
N THR A 245 -18.97 2.73 9.72
CA THR A 245 -19.34 4.15 9.77
C THR A 245 -20.40 4.48 10.84
N ASP A 246 -21.10 3.47 11.40
CA ASP A 246 -22.10 3.69 12.45
C ASP A 246 -21.48 3.74 13.86
N SER A 247 -21.13 4.95 14.29
CA SER A 247 -20.61 5.24 15.63
C SER A 247 -21.65 5.04 16.75
N SER A 248 -22.94 4.88 16.44
CA SER A 248 -24.01 4.75 17.44
C SER A 248 -24.02 3.41 18.18
N THR A 249 -23.30 2.41 17.67
CA THR A 249 -23.27 1.03 18.23
C THR A 249 -22.22 0.82 19.32
N GLY A 250 -21.29 1.77 19.52
CA GLY A 250 -20.28 1.70 20.57
C GLY A 250 -19.29 0.53 20.47
N ASN A 251 -19.20 -0.15 19.31
CA ASN A 251 -18.39 -1.35 19.10
C ASN A 251 -17.61 -1.30 17.76
N SER A 252 -17.17 -0.10 17.35
CA SER A 252 -16.65 0.15 16.01
C SER A 252 -15.38 -0.62 15.68
N SER A 253 -14.51 -0.88 16.67
CA SER A 253 -13.24 -1.57 16.44
C SER A 253 -13.41 -3.08 16.24
N THR A 254 -14.31 -3.72 17.00
CA THR A 254 -14.67 -5.13 16.80
C THR A 254 -15.43 -5.32 15.49
N ALA A 255 -16.39 -4.44 15.20
CA ALA A 255 -17.14 -4.47 13.94
C ALA A 255 -16.20 -4.32 12.73
N TYR A 256 -15.19 -3.44 12.83
CA TYR A 256 -14.15 -3.32 11.81
C TYR A 256 -13.40 -4.63 11.58
N LEU A 257 -12.93 -5.29 12.64
CA LEU A 257 -12.27 -6.59 12.50
C LEU A 257 -13.20 -7.67 11.91
N GLN A 258 -14.45 -7.73 12.34
CA GLN A 258 -15.43 -8.67 11.79
C GLN A 258 -15.63 -8.46 10.29
N SER A 259 -15.75 -7.20 9.87
CA SER A 259 -15.96 -6.82 8.47
C SER A 259 -14.86 -7.33 7.53
N ILE A 260 -13.61 -7.43 8.03
CA ILE A 260 -12.46 -7.91 7.28
C ILE A 260 -12.62 -9.38 6.90
N ALA A 261 -13.17 -10.21 7.79
CA ALA A 261 -13.37 -11.62 7.50
C ALA A 261 -14.72 -11.90 6.83
N ASP A 262 -15.77 -11.16 7.19
CA ASP A 262 -17.10 -11.36 6.61
C ASP A 262 -17.10 -11.10 5.09
N LYS A 263 -16.39 -10.06 4.62
CA LYS A 263 -16.20 -9.80 3.18
C LYS A 263 -15.53 -10.99 2.47
N GLU A 264 -14.49 -11.55 3.08
CA GLU A 264 -13.70 -12.63 2.50
C GLU A 264 -14.45 -13.96 2.51
N ILE A 265 -15.25 -14.22 3.56
CA ILE A 265 -16.12 -15.39 3.63
C ILE A 265 -17.18 -15.32 2.53
N GLU A 266 -17.90 -14.20 2.39
CA GLU A 266 -18.95 -14.06 1.37
C GLU A 266 -18.35 -14.22 -0.03
N TRP A 267 -17.26 -13.51 -0.31
CA TRP A 267 -16.60 -13.58 -1.61
C TRP A 267 -16.13 -15.00 -1.92
N THR A 268 -15.46 -15.66 -0.97
CA THR A 268 -14.92 -17.02 -1.15
C THR A 268 -16.04 -18.05 -1.32
N GLN A 269 -17.17 -17.91 -0.62
CA GLN A 269 -18.30 -18.82 -0.77
C GLN A 269 -19.01 -18.64 -2.12
N GLN A 270 -19.08 -17.41 -2.63
CA GLN A 270 -19.78 -17.13 -3.89
C GLN A 270 -18.92 -17.41 -5.12
N TYR A 271 -17.62 -17.10 -5.06
CA TYR A 271 -16.72 -17.09 -6.22
C TYR A 271 -15.49 -17.99 -6.05
N GLY A 272 -15.20 -18.44 -4.83
CA GLY A 272 -14.07 -19.31 -4.55
C GLY A 272 -14.18 -20.62 -5.33
N ARG A 273 -13.14 -20.91 -6.12
CA ARG A 273 -12.96 -22.19 -6.81
C ARG A 273 -11.80 -22.95 -6.19
N THR A 274 -11.84 -24.28 -6.28
CA THR A 274 -10.68 -25.11 -5.96
C THR A 274 -9.51 -24.73 -6.86
N LEU A 275 -8.34 -24.47 -6.26
CA LEU A 275 -7.14 -24.08 -6.98
C LEU A 275 -6.10 -25.19 -6.92
N GLU A 276 -5.36 -25.34 -8.02
CA GLU A 276 -4.15 -26.15 -8.00
C GLU A 276 -3.05 -25.37 -7.30
N LEU A 277 -2.37 -26.04 -6.38
CA LEU A 277 -1.25 -25.48 -5.65
C LEU A 277 -0.02 -25.50 -6.56
N GLN A 278 0.50 -24.31 -6.84
CA GLN A 278 1.68 -24.04 -7.62
C GLN A 278 2.64 -23.25 -6.75
N PHE A 279 3.79 -23.85 -6.49
CA PHE A 279 4.89 -23.15 -5.86
C PHE A 279 5.45 -22.07 -6.81
N PRO A 280 5.83 -20.89 -6.30
CA PRO A 280 5.63 -20.32 -4.96
C PRO A 280 4.31 -19.54 -4.82
N HIS A 281 3.51 -19.47 -5.87
CA HIS A 281 2.40 -18.51 -6.00
C HIS A 281 1.32 -18.70 -4.92
N ASN A 282 0.93 -19.94 -4.62
CA ASN A 282 -0.14 -20.20 -3.65
C ASN A 282 0.07 -21.40 -2.71
N GLY A 283 1.15 -22.16 -2.84
CA GLY A 283 1.45 -23.27 -1.94
C GLY A 283 2.86 -23.84 -2.14
N VAL A 284 3.24 -24.84 -1.33
CA VAL A 284 4.54 -25.55 -1.50
C VAL A 284 4.37 -26.90 -2.18
N LEU A 285 3.34 -27.63 -1.77
CA LEU A 285 3.09 -28.98 -2.24
C LEU A 285 2.16 -28.94 -3.44
N THR A 286 2.40 -29.82 -4.41
CA THR A 286 1.43 -30.05 -5.48
C THR A 286 0.15 -30.63 -4.90
N GLY A 287 -0.99 -30.16 -5.39
CA GLY A 287 -2.27 -30.57 -4.85
C GLY A 287 -3.38 -29.62 -5.22
N LYS A 288 -4.54 -29.82 -4.60
CA LYS A 288 -5.70 -28.95 -4.76
C LYS A 288 -6.11 -28.39 -3.41
N GLN A 289 -6.31 -27.08 -3.34
CA GLN A 289 -6.80 -26.41 -2.15
C GLN A 289 -8.28 -26.06 -2.31
N ASN A 290 -9.11 -26.54 -1.39
CA ASN A 290 -10.53 -26.20 -1.34
C ASN A 290 -10.72 -24.84 -0.63
N PRO A 291 -11.46 -23.88 -1.22
CA PRO A 291 -11.85 -22.63 -0.55
C PRO A 291 -12.51 -22.81 0.82
N ASP A 292 -13.20 -23.92 1.09
CA ASP A 292 -13.84 -24.18 2.40
C ASP A 292 -12.83 -24.14 3.55
N ILE A 293 -11.59 -24.58 3.30
CA ILE A 293 -10.50 -24.54 4.30
C ILE A 293 -10.19 -23.10 4.69
N TYR A 294 -10.18 -22.19 3.71
CA TYR A 294 -9.95 -20.76 3.96
C TYR A 294 -11.09 -20.15 4.76
N VAL A 295 -12.34 -20.45 4.38
CA VAL A 295 -13.54 -20.01 5.12
C VAL A 295 -13.51 -20.51 6.57
N ASP A 296 -13.09 -21.74 6.82
CA ASP A 296 -12.98 -22.29 8.17
C ASP A 296 -11.85 -21.66 9.00
N LEU A 297 -10.82 -21.10 8.37
CA LEU A 297 -9.80 -20.29 9.05
C LEU A 297 -10.34 -18.89 9.35
N LEU A 298 -11.07 -18.25 8.43
CA LEU A 298 -11.72 -16.96 8.66
C LEU A 298 -12.77 -17.03 9.79
N ARG A 299 -13.50 -18.13 9.92
CA ARG A 299 -14.40 -18.37 11.06
C ARG A 299 -13.65 -18.46 12.39
N LYS A 300 -12.45 -19.03 12.42
CA LYS A 300 -11.57 -19.01 13.61
C LYS A 300 -11.09 -17.60 13.91
N TYR A 301 -10.72 -16.83 12.90
CA TYR A 301 -10.41 -15.41 13.07
C TYR A 301 -11.58 -14.63 13.67
N LEU A 302 -12.81 -14.81 13.16
CA LEU A 302 -14.02 -14.17 13.70
C LEU A 302 -14.25 -14.50 15.19
N ALA A 303 -13.91 -15.72 15.62
CA ALA A 303 -13.99 -16.11 17.03
C ALA A 303 -12.96 -15.39 17.91
N LEU A 304 -11.81 -15.00 17.36
CA LEU A 304 -10.77 -14.23 18.06
C LEU A 304 -11.01 -12.71 17.99
N ALA A 305 -11.67 -12.21 16.95
CA ALA A 305 -11.83 -10.77 16.66
C ALA A 305 -12.25 -9.91 17.88
N PRO A 306 -13.21 -10.33 18.74
CA PRO A 306 -13.60 -9.55 19.93
C PRO A 306 -12.50 -9.34 20.98
N TYR A 307 -11.39 -10.09 20.89
CA TYR A 307 -10.27 -10.08 21.83
C TYR A 307 -8.98 -9.52 21.20
N LEU A 308 -9.00 -9.25 19.88
CA LEU A 308 -7.84 -8.77 19.13
C LEU A 308 -7.56 -7.28 19.30
N LEU A 309 -8.41 -6.52 19.97
CA LEU A 309 -8.13 -5.14 20.37
C LEU A 309 -8.53 -4.95 21.84
N PRO A 310 -7.91 -3.99 22.57
CA PRO A 310 -8.37 -3.60 23.91
C PRO A 310 -9.85 -3.18 23.95
N ARG A 311 -10.44 -3.00 25.15
CA ARG A 311 -11.82 -2.48 25.27
C ARG A 311 -12.05 -1.21 24.49
N GLU A 312 -13.29 -1.08 24.03
CA GLU A 312 -13.84 0.17 23.54
C GLU A 312 -13.61 1.31 24.54
N GLY A 313 -13.24 2.48 24.00
CA GLY A 313 -12.80 3.64 24.77
C GLY A 313 -11.31 3.63 25.17
N SER A 314 -10.56 2.57 24.88
CA SER A 314 -9.09 2.60 24.98
C SER A 314 -8.49 3.61 23.99
N GLU A 315 -7.48 4.36 24.41
CA GLU A 315 -6.69 5.21 23.51
C GLU A 315 -6.05 4.39 22.37
N LEU A 316 -5.82 3.10 22.56
CA LEU A 316 -5.26 2.24 21.50
C LEU A 316 -6.26 1.93 20.38
N ASN A 317 -7.56 2.17 20.60
CA ASN A 317 -8.60 1.96 19.60
C ASN A 317 -9.07 3.26 18.95
N THR A 318 -8.53 4.42 19.33
CA THR A 318 -8.94 5.70 18.75
C THR A 318 -8.76 5.68 17.22
N PRO A 319 -9.80 6.01 16.44
CA PRO A 319 -9.68 6.13 14.99
C PRO A 319 -8.59 7.13 14.62
N THR A 320 -7.57 6.68 13.90
CA THR A 320 -6.34 7.43 13.62
C THR A 320 -6.00 7.34 12.14
N LEU A 321 -5.67 8.49 11.54
CA LEU A 321 -5.20 8.59 10.15
C LEU A 321 -3.66 8.58 10.14
N ARG A 322 -3.08 7.90 9.16
CA ARG A 322 -1.64 7.91 8.89
C ARG A 322 -1.40 7.78 7.39
N HIS A 323 -0.25 8.25 6.92
CA HIS A 323 0.14 8.09 5.53
C HIS A 323 0.24 6.58 5.16
N PRO A 324 -0.39 6.13 4.06
CA PRO A 324 -0.49 4.70 3.73
C PRO A 324 0.82 4.10 3.18
N ASP A 325 1.57 4.83 2.36
CA ASP A 325 2.83 4.36 1.78
C ASP A 325 3.95 5.38 1.92
N LEU A 326 4.46 5.54 3.13
CA LEU A 326 5.55 6.48 3.37
C LEU A 326 6.92 5.83 3.13
N ASN A 327 7.39 5.96 1.91
CA ASN A 327 8.73 5.59 1.47
C ASN A 327 9.52 6.84 0.99
N PRO A 328 10.86 6.76 0.83
CA PRO A 328 11.67 7.90 0.42
C PRO A 328 11.32 8.57 -0.91
N ASN A 329 10.56 7.91 -1.81
CA ASN A 329 10.08 8.53 -3.06
C ASN A 329 8.90 9.49 -2.82
N ASN A 330 8.15 9.28 -1.74
CA ASN A 330 6.91 10.01 -1.45
C ASN A 330 7.14 11.23 -0.52
N ILE A 331 8.40 11.47 -0.13
CA ILE A 331 8.79 12.58 0.75
C ILE A 331 9.65 13.56 -0.04
N PHE A 332 9.19 14.81 -0.12
CA PHE A 332 9.96 15.93 -0.66
C PHE A 332 10.45 16.80 0.47
N VAL A 333 11.70 17.25 0.34
CA VAL A 333 12.36 18.09 1.32
C VAL A 333 13.00 19.31 0.68
N ASP A 334 13.17 20.35 1.50
CA ASP A 334 14.03 21.48 1.17
C ASP A 334 15.48 21.00 1.03
N PRO A 335 16.18 21.34 -0.06
CA PRO A 335 17.47 20.73 -0.38
C PRO A 335 18.60 21.16 0.54
N GLU A 336 18.47 22.28 1.27
CA GLU A 336 19.49 22.76 2.18
C GLU A 336 19.27 22.22 3.60
N THR A 337 18.03 22.26 4.08
CA THR A 337 17.67 21.97 5.47
C THR A 337 17.19 20.53 5.70
N CYS A 338 16.72 19.85 4.64
CA CYS A 338 15.99 18.59 4.70
C CYS A 338 14.70 18.64 5.55
N GLU A 339 14.10 19.82 5.69
CA GLU A 339 12.73 19.98 6.20
C GLU A 339 11.71 19.48 5.17
N ILE A 340 10.64 18.81 5.61
CA ILE A 340 9.61 18.29 4.71
C ILE A 340 8.84 19.44 4.08
N THR A 341 8.89 19.51 2.75
CA THR A 341 8.17 20.51 1.94
C THR A 341 6.92 19.95 1.29
N CYS A 342 6.84 18.63 1.10
CA CYS A 342 5.65 17.98 0.53
C CYS A 342 5.63 16.47 0.82
N LEU A 343 4.47 15.93 1.19
CA LEU A 343 4.16 14.50 1.21
C LEU A 343 3.15 14.20 0.10
N ILE A 344 3.47 13.26 -0.76
CA ILE A 344 2.63 12.85 -1.89
C ILE A 344 2.13 11.42 -1.72
N ASP A 345 1.15 11.05 -2.54
CA ASP A 345 0.58 9.70 -2.61
C ASP A 345 -0.23 9.30 -1.37
N TRP A 346 -1.33 10.04 -1.16
CA TRP A 346 -2.32 9.79 -0.12
C TRP A 346 -3.45 8.85 -0.61
N GLN A 347 -3.26 8.16 -1.73
CA GLN A 347 -4.22 7.20 -2.24
C GLN A 347 -4.38 6.04 -1.24
N HIS A 348 -5.60 5.53 -1.09
CA HIS A 348 -5.93 4.44 -0.14
C HIS A 348 -5.73 4.80 1.34
N THR A 349 -5.65 6.08 1.69
CA THR A 349 -5.59 6.49 3.11
C THR A 349 -6.85 6.06 3.86
N THR A 350 -6.65 5.41 5.01
CA THR A 350 -7.70 4.95 5.92
C THR A 350 -7.52 5.54 7.31
N ILE A 351 -8.65 5.67 8.00
CA ILE A 351 -8.75 5.91 9.43
C ILE A 351 -9.02 4.55 10.07
N GLU A 352 -8.12 4.10 10.93
CA GLU A 352 -8.17 2.78 11.56
C GLU A 352 -7.93 2.86 13.07
N PRO A 353 -8.23 1.80 13.85
CA PRO A 353 -7.81 1.73 15.24
C PRO A 353 -6.30 2.00 15.37
N ARG A 354 -5.92 2.93 16.26
CA ARG A 354 -4.53 3.36 16.44
C ARG A 354 -3.52 2.22 16.53
N LEU A 355 -3.89 1.13 17.21
CA LEU A 355 -3.03 -0.04 17.37
C LEU A 355 -2.71 -0.72 16.03
N LEU A 356 -3.63 -0.74 15.07
CA LEU A 356 -3.43 -1.39 13.77
C LEU A 356 -2.59 -0.53 12.82
N ILE A 357 -2.71 0.81 12.89
CA ILE A 357 -1.95 1.72 12.05
C ILE A 357 -0.54 2.05 12.60
N ALA A 358 -0.32 1.82 13.90
CA ALA A 358 0.97 2.04 14.55
C ALA A 358 2.07 1.13 13.97
N GLY A 359 3.23 1.71 13.66
CA GLY A 359 4.43 0.99 13.27
C GLY A 359 5.53 1.95 12.82
N TYR A 360 6.59 1.42 12.24
CA TYR A 360 7.64 2.20 11.60
C TYR A 360 7.33 2.35 10.11
N PRO A 361 7.30 3.56 9.53
CA PRO A 361 7.17 3.70 8.08
C PRO A 361 8.43 3.19 7.37
N ARG A 362 8.31 2.76 6.11
CA ARG A 362 9.44 2.23 5.31
C ARG A 362 10.64 3.18 5.23
N ALA A 363 10.40 4.49 5.21
CA ALA A 363 11.47 5.49 5.23
C ALA A 363 12.32 5.50 6.54
N PHE A 364 11.83 4.89 7.61
CA PHE A 364 12.45 4.87 8.95
C PHE A 364 12.46 3.44 9.54
N GLU A 365 12.36 2.41 8.70
CA GLU A 365 12.41 1.02 9.14
C GLU A 365 13.86 0.58 9.41
N ASN A 366 14.05 -0.24 10.44
CA ASN A 366 15.34 -0.88 10.68
C ASN A 366 15.39 -2.18 9.87
N PRO A 367 16.33 -2.32 8.92
CA PRO A 367 16.51 -3.58 8.20
C PRO A 367 17.17 -4.66 9.07
N ASP A 368 17.79 -4.30 10.19
CA ASP A 368 18.45 -5.25 11.09
C ASP A 368 17.43 -5.99 11.98
N THR A 369 17.56 -7.30 12.04
CA THR A 369 16.72 -8.18 12.87
C THR A 369 17.07 -8.09 14.36
N ASP A 370 18.31 -7.74 14.70
CA ASP A 370 18.79 -7.60 16.07
C ASP A 370 18.67 -6.13 16.54
N GLU A 371 17.44 -5.61 16.58
CA GLU A 371 17.20 -4.22 16.98
C GLU A 371 17.65 -3.96 18.44
N PRO A 372 18.52 -2.96 18.68
CA PRO A 372 18.93 -2.61 20.04
C PRO A 372 17.73 -2.20 20.91
N LEU A 373 17.64 -2.82 22.09
CA LEU A 373 16.59 -2.54 23.08
C LEU A 373 16.75 -1.15 23.72
N ASP A 374 17.97 -0.64 23.77
CA ASP A 374 18.28 0.70 24.26
C ASP A 374 18.14 1.75 23.16
N LEU A 375 18.25 3.03 23.56
CA LEU A 375 18.28 4.18 22.66
C LEU A 375 19.73 4.65 22.51
N GLU A 376 20.68 3.72 22.42
CA GLU A 376 22.04 4.07 22.06
C GLU A 376 22.10 4.45 20.58
N GLU A 377 22.92 5.45 20.26
CA GLU A 377 23.09 5.88 18.88
C GLU A 377 23.88 4.80 18.13
N PRO A 378 23.41 4.35 16.94
CA PRO A 378 24.13 3.33 16.19
C PRO A 378 25.52 3.81 15.79
N THR A 379 26.45 2.87 15.63
CA THR A 379 27.81 3.11 15.17
C THR A 379 28.14 2.20 14.00
N LEU A 380 29.10 2.60 13.18
CA LEU A 380 29.69 1.71 12.17
C LEU A 380 30.35 0.50 12.83
N PRO A 381 30.46 -0.64 12.12
CA PRO A 381 31.11 -1.83 12.65
C PRO A 381 32.59 -1.54 13.01
N PRO A 382 33.15 -2.14 14.07
CA PRO A 382 34.54 -1.91 14.49
C PRO A 382 35.58 -2.18 13.39
N GLU A 383 35.30 -3.14 12.51
CA GLU A 383 36.11 -3.55 11.37
C GLU A 383 35.90 -2.68 10.11
N TYR A 384 35.10 -1.61 10.16
CA TYR A 384 34.75 -0.78 9.00
C TYR A 384 35.97 -0.36 8.18
N ASP A 385 37.04 0.12 8.83
CA ASP A 385 38.24 0.57 8.12
C ASP A 385 38.90 -0.53 7.27
N SER A 386 38.74 -1.80 7.69
CA SER A 386 39.27 -2.97 7.00
C SER A 386 38.37 -3.59 5.94
N LEU A 387 37.13 -3.11 5.80
CA LEU A 387 36.19 -3.58 4.79
C LEU A 387 36.59 -3.12 3.37
N GLU A 388 36.24 -3.95 2.37
CA GLU A 388 36.37 -3.60 0.96
C GLU A 388 35.32 -2.55 0.53
N SER A 389 35.45 -1.99 -0.67
CA SER A 389 34.59 -0.87 -1.13
C SER A 389 33.10 -1.19 -1.11
N ASP A 390 32.72 -2.39 -1.54
CA ASP A 390 31.30 -2.80 -1.62
C ASP A 390 30.74 -3.06 -0.23
N GLU A 391 31.49 -3.77 0.62
CA GLU A 391 31.15 -4.02 2.03
C GLU A 391 31.03 -2.72 2.84
N LYS A 392 31.86 -1.71 2.54
CA LYS A 392 31.73 -0.36 3.13
C LYS A 392 30.43 0.32 2.73
N ALA A 393 30.04 0.21 1.46
CA ALA A 393 28.80 0.80 0.98
C ALA A 393 27.56 0.17 1.65
N GLU A 394 27.58 -1.16 1.85
CA GLU A 394 26.55 -1.88 2.61
C GLU A 394 26.52 -1.46 4.08
N ALA A 395 27.68 -1.41 4.74
CA ALA A 395 27.80 -0.96 6.12
C ALA A 395 27.32 0.49 6.30
N ASP A 396 27.64 1.37 5.35
CA ASP A 396 27.19 2.76 5.35
C ASP A 396 25.66 2.87 5.17
N GLU A 397 25.06 2.04 4.32
CA GLU A 397 23.61 2.01 4.12
C GLU A 397 22.87 1.49 5.36
N LEU A 398 23.36 0.40 5.93
CA LEU A 398 22.85 -0.14 7.18
C LEU A 398 22.91 0.90 8.30
N TYR A 399 24.08 1.56 8.45
CA TYR A 399 24.26 2.65 9.41
C TYR A 399 23.27 3.80 9.19
N ARG A 400 23.07 4.25 7.95
CA ARG A 400 22.12 5.32 7.62
C ARG A 400 20.69 4.96 8.04
N ARG A 401 20.25 3.72 7.75
CA ARG A 401 18.90 3.24 8.09
C ARG A 401 18.71 3.06 9.59
N MET A 402 19.68 2.48 10.30
CA MET A 402 19.66 2.37 11.75
C MET A 402 19.61 3.75 12.41
N LEU A 403 20.42 4.71 11.93
CA LEU A 403 20.45 6.07 12.47
C LEU A 403 19.11 6.79 12.28
N MET A 404 18.49 6.59 11.11
CA MET A 404 17.18 7.16 10.80
C MET A 404 16.08 6.57 11.70
N THR A 405 16.07 5.24 11.89
CA THR A 405 15.17 4.56 12.84
C THR A 405 15.37 5.08 14.26
N HIS A 406 16.62 5.21 14.70
CA HIS A 406 16.98 5.71 16.02
C HIS A 406 16.42 7.12 16.27
N TYR A 407 16.60 8.06 15.32
CA TYR A 407 16.02 9.40 15.44
C TYR A 407 14.50 9.38 15.46
N TYR A 408 13.89 8.59 14.59
CA TYR A 408 12.45 8.43 14.58
C TYR A 408 11.91 7.93 15.92
N ARG A 409 12.55 6.92 16.54
CA ARG A 409 12.20 6.41 17.87
C ARG A 409 12.32 7.49 18.94
N ILE A 410 13.41 8.26 18.96
CA ILE A 410 13.61 9.36 19.90
C ILE A 410 12.50 10.41 19.75
N TYR A 411 12.30 10.93 18.54
CA TYR A 411 11.33 11.99 18.32
C TYR A 411 9.90 11.51 18.57
N THR A 412 9.54 10.30 18.16
CA THR A 412 8.23 9.68 18.50
C THR A 412 8.06 9.63 20.01
N GLY A 413 9.10 9.20 20.71
CA GLY A 413 9.16 9.18 22.17
C GLY A 413 8.95 10.55 22.81
N VAL A 414 9.43 11.62 22.19
CA VAL A 414 9.32 13.00 22.70
C VAL A 414 7.98 13.63 22.36
N TYR A 415 7.54 13.53 21.11
CA TYR A 415 6.45 14.33 20.55
C TYR A 415 5.13 13.58 20.37
N ASN A 416 5.15 12.27 20.14
CA ASN A 416 3.96 11.47 19.79
C ASN A 416 3.72 10.33 20.81
N LYS A 417 3.34 10.71 22.03
CA LYS A 417 3.05 9.77 23.12
C LYS A 417 1.96 8.73 22.79
N PRO A 418 0.84 9.09 22.13
CA PRO A 418 -0.16 8.10 21.73
C PRO A 418 0.40 7.00 20.82
N HIS A 419 1.25 7.36 19.86
CA HIS A 419 1.92 6.39 19.00
C HIS A 419 2.92 5.54 19.77
N LEU A 420 3.75 6.15 20.62
CA LEU A 420 4.67 5.42 21.49
C LEU A 420 3.95 4.37 22.35
N ASN A 421 2.78 4.70 22.89
CA ASN A 421 1.99 3.77 23.69
C ASN A 421 1.53 2.56 22.87
N ALA A 422 1.13 2.76 21.60
CA ALA A 422 0.80 1.66 20.70
C ALA A 422 2.04 0.82 20.31
N LEU A 423 3.18 1.46 20.05
CA LEU A 423 4.45 0.77 19.73
C LEU A 423 4.97 -0.11 20.89
N ARG A 424 4.53 0.14 22.12
CA ARG A 424 4.91 -0.65 23.30
C ARG A 424 4.05 -1.89 23.51
N ASP A 425 3.00 -2.09 22.70
CA ASP A 425 2.18 -3.30 22.80
C ASP A 425 2.99 -4.51 22.33
N PRO A 426 3.21 -5.53 23.18
CA PRO A 426 4.05 -6.69 22.83
C PRO A 426 3.42 -7.56 21.75
N LEU A 427 2.12 -7.42 21.48
CA LEU A 427 1.38 -8.16 20.47
C LEU A 427 1.04 -7.30 19.25
N LEU A 428 1.64 -6.11 19.10
CA LEU A 428 1.41 -5.20 17.98
C LEU A 428 1.57 -5.91 16.63
N ASN A 429 2.74 -6.50 16.38
CA ASN A 429 3.04 -7.15 15.11
C ASN A 429 2.21 -8.43 14.89
N PRO A 430 2.07 -9.34 15.88
CA PRO A 430 1.17 -10.49 15.74
C PRO A 430 -0.29 -10.13 15.42
N ARG A 431 -0.86 -9.09 16.07
CA ARG A 431 -2.23 -8.62 15.77
C ARG A 431 -2.33 -8.10 14.35
N LYS A 432 -1.45 -7.17 13.97
CA LYS A 432 -1.44 -6.59 12.62
C LYS A 432 -1.26 -7.66 11.55
N HIS A 433 -0.36 -8.61 11.77
CA HIS A 433 -0.13 -9.72 10.85
C HIS A 433 -1.39 -10.58 10.70
N LEU A 434 -2.06 -10.96 11.80
CA LEU A 434 -3.30 -11.73 11.72
C LEU A 434 -4.41 -10.98 10.98
N VAL A 435 -4.61 -9.69 11.29
CA VAL A 435 -5.62 -8.84 10.63
C VAL A 435 -5.32 -8.71 9.13
N ASP A 436 -4.07 -8.44 8.77
CA ASP A 436 -3.61 -8.35 7.40
C ASP A 436 -3.85 -9.66 6.63
N ARG A 437 -3.49 -10.82 7.22
CA ARG A 437 -3.67 -12.13 6.58
C ARG A 437 -5.14 -12.52 6.44
N ALA A 438 -5.99 -12.13 7.39
CA ALA A 438 -7.44 -12.39 7.33
C ALA A 438 -8.15 -11.54 6.25
N GLY A 439 -7.57 -10.39 5.88
CA GLY A 439 -8.12 -9.51 4.86
C GLY A 439 -7.69 -9.80 3.43
N ARG A 440 -6.82 -10.80 3.20
CA ARG A 440 -6.34 -11.17 1.86
C ARG A 440 -7.40 -11.96 1.09
N GLN A 441 -7.44 -11.78 -0.23
CA GLN A 441 -8.32 -12.54 -1.10
C GLN A 441 -7.94 -14.03 -1.15
N TRP A 442 -8.94 -14.89 -1.36
CA TRP A 442 -8.73 -16.30 -1.67
C TRP A 442 -7.80 -16.49 -2.88
N SER A 443 -6.60 -17.00 -2.62
CA SER A 443 -5.57 -17.30 -3.63
C SER A 443 -5.10 -18.76 -3.64
N GLY A 444 -5.61 -19.58 -2.73
CA GLY A 444 -5.11 -20.95 -2.47
C GLY A 444 -4.11 -21.00 -1.30
N ASN A 445 -3.52 -19.87 -0.92
CA ASN A 445 -2.60 -19.81 0.22
C ASN A 445 -3.36 -19.80 1.55
N THR A 446 -3.42 -20.96 2.21
CA THR A 446 -3.94 -21.07 3.58
C THR A 446 -2.86 -21.07 4.64
N ILE A 447 -1.58 -21.21 4.25
CA ILE A 447 -0.46 -21.37 5.17
C ILE A 447 -0.31 -20.12 6.02
N THR A 448 -0.35 -18.95 5.38
CA THR A 448 -0.07 -17.69 6.07
C THR A 448 -1.14 -17.29 7.09
N LEU A 449 -2.43 -17.44 6.77
CA LEU A 449 -3.52 -17.21 7.72
C LEU A 449 -3.53 -18.25 8.84
N LYS A 450 -3.34 -19.54 8.51
CA LYS A 450 -3.28 -20.60 9.54
C LYS A 450 -2.12 -20.36 10.51
N GLY A 451 -0.93 -20.00 10.01
CA GLY A 451 0.23 -19.67 10.84
C GLY A 451 -0.03 -18.48 11.76
N ALA A 452 -0.65 -17.41 11.24
CA ALA A 452 -1.00 -16.25 12.04
C ALA A 452 -2.01 -16.59 13.16
N LEU A 453 -2.99 -17.44 12.88
CA LEU A 453 -3.96 -17.94 13.86
C LEU A 453 -3.31 -18.81 14.93
N VAL A 454 -2.45 -19.76 14.54
CA VAL A 454 -1.71 -20.63 15.46
C VAL A 454 -0.92 -19.78 16.46
N ARG A 455 -0.10 -18.84 15.96
CA ARG A 455 0.68 -17.92 16.81
C ARG A 455 -0.22 -17.11 17.75
N MET A 456 -1.37 -16.62 17.26
CA MET A 456 -2.30 -15.85 18.10
C MET A 456 -2.97 -16.70 19.18
N VAL A 457 -3.24 -17.98 18.92
CA VAL A 457 -3.72 -18.93 19.93
C VAL A 457 -2.66 -19.14 21.01
N ASP A 458 -1.37 -19.24 20.66
CA ASP A 458 -0.28 -19.32 21.64
C ASP A 458 -0.15 -18.04 22.48
N TYR A 459 -0.48 -16.89 21.90
CA TYR A 459 -0.52 -15.61 22.61
C TYR A 459 -1.84 -15.33 23.33
N TRP A 460 -2.79 -16.28 23.37
CA TRP A 460 -4.14 -16.07 23.91
C TRP A 460 -4.11 -15.49 25.33
N ASP A 461 -3.31 -16.05 26.23
CA ASP A 461 -3.23 -15.61 27.63
C ASP A 461 -2.60 -14.21 27.82
N GLN A 462 -1.98 -13.66 26.77
CA GLN A 462 -1.38 -12.33 26.74
C GLN A 462 -2.32 -11.27 26.16
N LEU A 463 -3.41 -11.67 25.49
CA LEU A 463 -4.42 -10.76 25.00
C LEU A 463 -5.15 -10.06 26.18
N PRO A 464 -5.63 -8.81 25.99
CA PRO A 464 -6.49 -8.16 26.95
C PRO A 464 -7.68 -9.05 27.28
N GLU A 465 -7.97 -9.18 28.58
CA GLU A 465 -9.23 -9.74 29.06
C GLU A 465 -9.51 -11.20 28.76
N THR A 466 -8.52 -11.95 28.27
CA THR A 466 -8.62 -13.40 28.10
C THR A 466 -8.27 -14.18 29.36
N LYS A 467 -7.78 -13.51 30.41
CA LYS A 467 -7.40 -14.15 31.69
C LYS A 467 -8.58 -14.94 32.28
N GLY A 468 -8.43 -16.26 32.31
CA GLY A 468 -9.44 -17.19 32.83
C GLY A 468 -10.56 -17.53 31.85
N ILE A 469 -10.45 -17.07 30.60
CA ILE A 469 -11.34 -17.44 29.48
C ILE A 469 -10.59 -18.46 28.63
N GLU A 470 -11.25 -19.58 28.31
CA GLU A 470 -10.69 -20.58 27.40
C GLU A 470 -10.65 -20.03 25.96
N CYS A 471 -9.55 -20.28 25.25
CA CYS A 471 -9.44 -19.85 23.85
C CYS A 471 -10.53 -20.52 22.99
N PRO A 472 -11.33 -19.73 22.24
CA PRO A 472 -12.41 -20.27 21.42
C PRO A 472 -11.91 -21.02 20.18
N VAL A 473 -10.63 -20.86 19.85
CA VAL A 473 -9.98 -21.52 18.72
C VAL A 473 -9.02 -22.58 19.23
N LYS A 474 -9.14 -23.79 18.67
CA LYS A 474 -8.25 -24.91 18.93
C LYS A 474 -7.83 -25.56 17.62
N PHE A 475 -6.60 -26.04 17.58
CA PHE A 475 -6.07 -26.87 16.51
C PHE A 475 -5.77 -28.26 17.07
N ASP A 476 -6.03 -29.29 16.28
CA ASP A 476 -5.66 -30.66 16.65
C ASP A 476 -4.13 -30.81 16.60
N ILE A 477 -3.55 -31.55 17.54
CA ILE A 477 -2.08 -31.64 17.71
C ILE A 477 -1.42 -32.28 16.48
N PRO A 478 -1.85 -33.48 16.01
CA PRO A 478 -1.38 -34.04 14.74
C PRO A 478 -1.45 -33.08 13.56
N ASP A 479 -2.56 -32.35 13.41
CA ASP A 479 -2.75 -31.37 12.32
C ASP A 479 -1.83 -30.15 12.45
N LEU A 480 -1.42 -29.81 13.67
CA LEU A 480 -0.49 -28.72 13.95
C LEU A 480 0.95 -29.15 13.64
N ASP A 481 1.37 -30.34 14.09
CA ASP A 481 2.71 -30.87 13.83
C ASP A 481 2.98 -31.01 12.32
N GLU A 482 1.98 -31.45 11.56
CA GLU A 482 2.07 -31.52 10.10
C GLU A 482 2.11 -30.13 9.47
N PHE A 483 1.29 -29.20 9.96
CA PHE A 483 1.30 -27.82 9.47
C PHE A 483 2.63 -27.12 9.69
N LEU A 484 3.26 -27.28 10.86
CA LEU A 484 4.54 -26.63 11.18
C LEU A 484 5.65 -27.06 10.21
N LYS A 485 5.68 -28.34 9.81
CA LYS A 485 6.62 -28.82 8.78
C LYS A 485 6.35 -28.19 7.41
N GLN A 486 5.08 -28.05 7.05
CA GLN A 486 4.69 -27.41 5.79
C GLN A 486 5.02 -25.92 5.78
N GLU A 487 4.80 -25.21 6.90
CA GLU A 487 5.14 -23.80 7.07
C GLU A 487 6.66 -23.60 7.02
N GLU A 488 7.44 -24.43 7.71
CA GLU A 488 8.92 -24.38 7.67
C GLU A 488 9.43 -24.53 6.23
N MET A 489 8.92 -25.53 5.51
CA MET A 489 9.26 -25.74 4.11
C MET A 489 8.87 -24.54 3.23
N TRP A 490 7.67 -23.97 3.45
CA TRP A 490 7.21 -22.76 2.74
C TRP A 490 8.13 -21.57 2.98
N LEU A 491 8.59 -21.36 4.22
CA LEU A 491 9.50 -20.28 4.59
C LEU A 491 10.87 -20.46 3.92
N CYS A 492 11.46 -21.65 4.00
CA CYS A 492 12.75 -21.95 3.36
C CYS A 492 12.71 -21.68 1.86
N PHE A 493 11.66 -22.15 1.19
CA PHE A 493 11.54 -21.94 -0.25
C PHE A 493 11.26 -20.50 -0.64
N ASN A 494 10.45 -19.75 0.12
CA ASN A 494 10.26 -18.32 -0.13
C ASN A 494 11.55 -17.53 0.07
N ALA A 495 12.38 -17.90 1.04
CA ALA A 495 13.70 -17.29 1.21
C ALA A 495 14.58 -17.50 -0.02
N VAL A 496 14.56 -18.70 -0.63
CA VAL A 496 15.29 -18.99 -1.87
C VAL A 496 14.75 -18.17 -3.05
N VAL A 497 13.42 -18.10 -3.23
CA VAL A 497 12.82 -17.31 -4.31
C VAL A 497 13.11 -15.81 -4.16
N ASN A 498 13.05 -15.30 -2.93
CA ASN A 498 13.39 -13.90 -2.65
C ASN A 498 14.87 -13.63 -2.91
N HIS A 499 15.76 -14.54 -2.54
CA HIS A 499 17.17 -14.43 -2.89
C HIS A 499 17.39 -14.35 -4.42
N TRP A 500 16.69 -15.18 -5.21
CA TRP A 500 16.75 -15.08 -6.68
C TRP A 500 16.16 -13.79 -7.23
N ARG A 501 15.07 -13.29 -6.64
CA ARG A 501 14.49 -11.99 -7.00
C ARG A 501 15.49 -10.86 -6.76
N ASP A 502 16.16 -10.85 -5.62
CA ASP A 502 17.17 -9.85 -5.26
C ASP A 502 18.37 -9.93 -6.20
N GLU A 503 18.92 -11.13 -6.44
CA GLU A 503 20.04 -11.36 -7.36
C GLU A 503 19.74 -10.86 -8.77
N LEU A 504 18.50 -11.05 -9.24
CA LEU A 504 18.07 -10.69 -10.58
C LEU A 504 17.41 -9.31 -10.68
N SER A 505 17.27 -8.58 -9.57
CA SER A 505 16.55 -7.31 -9.48
C SER A 505 15.11 -7.38 -10.02
N ILE A 506 14.41 -8.45 -9.68
CA ILE A 506 13.01 -8.71 -10.05
C ILE A 506 12.13 -8.41 -8.83
N SER A 507 11.10 -7.57 -8.97
CA SER A 507 10.14 -7.33 -7.89
C SER A 507 9.24 -8.54 -7.61
N GLU A 508 8.46 -8.48 -6.53
CA GLU A 508 7.47 -9.52 -6.20
C GLU A 508 6.47 -9.79 -7.33
N ASP A 509 6.01 -8.74 -8.02
CA ASP A 509 5.09 -8.80 -9.17
C ASP A 509 5.79 -9.02 -10.52
N GLY A 510 7.10 -9.34 -10.50
CA GLY A 510 7.88 -9.68 -11.68
C GLY A 510 8.41 -8.47 -12.47
N TRP A 511 8.22 -7.25 -11.97
CA TRP A 511 8.71 -6.02 -12.60
C TRP A 511 10.24 -5.94 -12.60
N VAL A 512 10.78 -5.43 -13.70
CA VAL A 512 12.19 -5.08 -13.87
C VAL A 512 12.32 -3.86 -14.80
N SER A 513 13.39 -3.08 -14.64
CA SER A 513 13.67 -1.96 -15.53
C SER A 513 13.89 -2.43 -16.98
N ASN A 514 13.58 -1.57 -17.95
CA ASN A 514 13.81 -1.89 -19.36
C ASN A 514 15.28 -2.24 -19.66
N GLU A 515 16.21 -1.58 -18.96
CA GLU A 515 17.65 -1.77 -19.11
C GLU A 515 18.10 -3.16 -18.62
N ASN A 516 17.51 -3.64 -17.51
CA ASN A 516 17.88 -4.90 -16.88
C ASN A 516 17.07 -6.10 -17.39
N TYR A 517 15.98 -5.88 -18.14
CA TYR A 517 15.06 -6.95 -18.55
C TYR A 517 15.75 -8.11 -19.28
N GLU A 518 16.59 -7.83 -20.26
CA GLU A 518 17.29 -8.87 -21.04
C GLU A 518 18.28 -9.67 -20.17
N ALA A 519 18.90 -9.01 -19.18
CA ALA A 519 19.80 -9.67 -18.23
C ALA A 519 19.01 -10.55 -17.25
N ALA A 520 17.91 -10.02 -16.71
CA ALA A 520 17.02 -10.76 -15.80
C ALA A 520 16.44 -12.01 -16.48
N MET A 521 15.93 -11.90 -17.72
CA MET A 521 15.40 -13.06 -18.45
C MET A 521 16.45 -14.15 -18.69
N LYS A 522 17.70 -13.77 -19.01
CA LYS A 522 18.81 -14.74 -19.12
C LYS A 522 19.16 -15.36 -17.78
N GLY A 523 19.14 -14.57 -16.71
CA GLY A 523 19.35 -15.04 -15.34
C GLY A 523 18.30 -16.07 -14.93
N VAL A 524 17.01 -15.77 -15.14
CA VAL A 524 15.89 -16.69 -14.90
C VAL A 524 16.07 -18.00 -15.67
N GLN A 525 16.41 -17.94 -16.96
CA GLN A 525 16.64 -19.13 -17.79
C GLN A 525 17.82 -19.97 -17.29
N ARG A 526 18.93 -19.31 -16.91
CA ARG A 526 20.10 -19.98 -16.35
C ARG A 526 19.77 -20.65 -15.02
N LEU A 527 19.09 -19.96 -14.11
CA LEU A 527 18.67 -20.52 -12.83
C LEU A 527 17.78 -21.76 -13.03
N LYS A 528 16.82 -21.71 -13.96
CA LYS A 528 15.97 -22.86 -14.30
C LYS A 528 16.81 -24.03 -14.79
N GLN A 529 17.77 -23.79 -15.69
CA GLN A 529 18.64 -24.83 -16.21
C GLN A 529 19.57 -25.41 -15.14
N ASP A 530 20.13 -24.57 -14.26
CA ASP A 530 20.99 -25.01 -13.16
C ASP A 530 20.21 -25.87 -12.15
N MET A 531 18.94 -25.56 -11.89
CA MET A 531 18.05 -26.41 -11.08
C MET A 531 17.75 -27.74 -11.78
N LEU A 532 17.42 -27.73 -13.08
CA LEU A 532 17.18 -28.96 -13.85
C LEU A 532 18.42 -29.86 -13.91
N ASN A 533 19.62 -29.29 -14.03
CA ASN A 533 20.87 -30.05 -14.01
C ASN A 533 21.15 -30.67 -12.64
N LYS A 534 20.80 -29.96 -11.55
CA LYS A 534 20.91 -30.50 -10.17
C LYS A 534 19.92 -31.63 -9.90
N ALA A 535 18.75 -31.58 -10.54
CA ALA A 535 17.73 -32.63 -10.50
C ALA A 535 17.96 -33.77 -11.50
N GLU A 536 19.12 -33.83 -12.17
CA GLU A 536 19.40 -34.87 -13.17
C GLU A 536 19.33 -36.27 -12.53
N GLY A 537 18.43 -37.11 -13.08
CA GLY A 537 18.16 -38.45 -12.57
C GLY A 537 17.00 -38.55 -11.58
N ASP A 538 16.40 -37.42 -11.19
CA ASP A 538 15.17 -37.35 -10.39
C ASP A 538 13.99 -36.86 -11.23
N GLU A 539 13.19 -37.79 -11.74
CA GLU A 539 12.04 -37.46 -12.60
C GLU A 539 10.97 -36.65 -11.85
N GLU A 540 10.82 -36.83 -10.53
CA GLU A 540 9.83 -36.11 -9.75
C GLU A 540 10.22 -34.63 -9.60
N ASP A 541 11.47 -34.36 -9.21
CA ASP A 541 11.98 -32.99 -9.10
C ASP A 541 11.94 -32.24 -10.44
N ILE A 542 12.30 -32.90 -11.54
CA ILE A 542 12.22 -32.31 -12.88
C ILE A 542 10.77 -31.94 -13.24
N ILE A 543 9.79 -32.78 -12.90
CA ILE A 543 8.37 -32.48 -13.13
C ILE A 543 7.92 -31.29 -12.28
N LEU A 544 8.34 -31.23 -11.00
CA LEU A 544 8.00 -30.14 -10.09
C LEU A 544 8.58 -28.79 -10.59
N ILE A 545 9.86 -28.75 -10.96
CA ILE A 545 10.53 -27.55 -11.50
C ILE A 545 9.81 -27.05 -12.75
N ASN A 546 9.41 -27.94 -13.65
CA ASN A 546 8.73 -27.54 -14.89
C ASN A 546 7.28 -27.10 -14.69
N LYS A 547 6.62 -27.52 -13.61
CA LYS A 547 5.22 -27.16 -13.31
C LYS A 547 5.08 -25.94 -12.41
N GLY A 548 6.06 -25.67 -11.55
CA GLY A 548 6.00 -24.63 -10.51
C GLY A 548 7.24 -23.74 -10.52
N TRP A 549 7.69 -23.33 -11.71
CA TRP A 549 8.79 -22.37 -11.79
C TRP A 549 8.29 -20.98 -11.40
N PRO A 550 8.92 -20.30 -10.42
CA PRO A 550 8.43 -19.04 -9.85
C PRO A 550 8.31 -17.86 -10.82
N PHE A 551 8.97 -17.97 -11.98
CA PHE A 551 9.03 -16.91 -12.99
C PHE A 551 8.29 -17.29 -14.29
N ASP A 552 7.46 -18.33 -14.26
CA ASP A 552 6.58 -18.67 -15.38
C ASP A 552 5.25 -17.89 -15.28
N ASP A 553 4.60 -17.66 -16.43
CA ASP A 553 3.24 -17.14 -16.49
C ASP A 553 2.28 -18.09 -15.77
N HIS A 554 1.32 -17.54 -15.01
CA HIS A 554 0.37 -18.32 -14.22
C HIS A 554 -1.01 -17.67 -14.20
N GLU A 555 -2.05 -18.46 -13.96
CA GLU A 555 -3.40 -17.94 -13.78
C GLU A 555 -3.49 -17.18 -12.45
N GLU A 556 -3.91 -15.92 -12.53
CA GLU A 556 -4.30 -15.13 -11.36
C GLU A 556 -5.84 -15.06 -11.29
N ILE A 557 -6.40 -15.14 -10.09
CA ILE A 557 -7.84 -14.92 -9.90
C ILE A 557 -8.09 -13.42 -9.98
N SER A 558 -8.77 -12.99 -11.05
CA SER A 558 -9.23 -11.62 -11.26
C SER A 558 -10.57 -11.35 -10.59
#